data_AF-A0A2K8VDJ7-F1
#
_entry.id   AF-A0A2K8VDJ7-F1
#
_cell.length_a   1.000
_cell.length_b   1.000
_cell.length_c   1.000
_cell.angle_alpha   90.00
_cell.angle_beta   90.00
_cell.angle_gamma   90.00
#
_symmetry.space_group_name_H-M   'P 1'
#
loop_
_entity.id
_entity.type
_entity.pdbx_description
1 polymer ?
#
loop_
_entity_poly.entity_id
_entity_poly.type
_entity_poly.pdbx_seq_one_letter_code
_entity_poly.pdbx_strand_id
1 'polypeptide(L)'
;MKLIHWTPKENKSQVLENGILITDTWISCSILTPFKNLNRWWLDFLLNDKEYVGIIFELEENDFPLVHDHWIVEGHSETNDDLEVIAKTRYSLKEILSSNPKSVFGNLTKLKQGYEQTIVWRIGNTIDDSNYLDKDGIYKSDDKKIIESGLKLIKSNPKKAAKDFFDNPDFMEFVFEDYEILLFTNVEPNRIEKVIQANTNYSYNDLMNEIKTHYNKAYS
;
A
#
# COMPACT_ATOMS: atom_id res chain seq x y z
N MET A 1 2.78 10.90 -6.86
CA MET A 1 1.77 10.02 -6.21
C MET A 1 1.87 10.25 -4.72
N LYS A 2 0.75 10.46 -4.01
CA LYS A 2 0.82 10.82 -2.59
C LYS A 2 0.94 9.59 -1.70
N LEU A 3 1.73 9.72 -0.64
CA LEU A 3 1.93 8.73 0.39
C LEU A 3 1.46 9.27 1.73
N ILE A 4 1.17 8.36 2.64
CA ILE A 4 0.96 8.67 4.05
C ILE A 4 1.90 7.82 4.91
N HIS A 5 2.69 8.48 5.74
CA HIS A 5 3.48 7.86 6.80
C HIS A 5 2.81 8.18 8.14
N TRP A 6 2.55 7.19 8.99
CA TRP A 6 2.06 7.44 10.34
C TRP A 6 3.20 7.37 11.35
N THR A 7 3.20 8.29 12.30
CA THR A 7 4.22 8.38 13.35
C THR A 7 3.59 8.79 14.68
N PRO A 8 4.15 8.40 15.84
CA PRO A 8 3.71 8.91 17.13
C PRO A 8 3.65 10.45 17.15
N LYS A 9 2.63 11.01 17.79
CA LYS A 9 2.37 12.47 17.83
C LYS A 9 3.54 13.27 18.38
N GLU A 10 4.31 12.69 19.30
CA GLU A 10 5.50 13.29 19.91
C GLU A 10 6.62 13.53 18.90
N ASN A 11 6.69 12.70 17.85
CA ASN A 11 7.67 12.84 16.77
C ASN A 11 7.29 13.93 15.76
N LYS A 12 6.06 14.47 15.80
CA LYS A 12 5.57 15.47 14.85
C LYS A 12 6.54 16.64 14.68
N SER A 13 7.02 17.23 15.77
CA SER A 13 7.92 18.39 15.71
C SER A 13 9.25 18.03 15.06
N GLN A 14 9.81 16.87 15.39
CA GLN A 14 11.05 16.37 14.79
C GLN A 14 10.89 16.15 13.29
N VAL A 15 9.77 15.56 12.87
CA VAL A 15 9.48 15.29 11.46
C VAL A 15 9.29 16.59 10.67
N LEU A 16 8.60 17.58 11.24
CA LEU A 16 8.43 18.88 10.58
C LEU A 16 9.74 19.67 10.46
N GLU A 17 10.66 19.50 11.40
CA GLU A 17 11.96 20.19 11.40
C GLU A 17 13.00 19.50 10.51
N ASN A 18 13.08 18.16 10.58
CA ASN A 18 14.17 17.39 9.99
C ASN A 18 13.73 16.42 8.89
N GLY A 19 12.43 16.34 8.61
CA GLY A 19 11.87 15.37 7.69
C GLY A 19 11.66 13.99 8.31
N ILE A 20 11.21 13.04 7.49
CA ILE A 20 11.06 11.64 7.90
C ILE A 20 12.40 10.96 7.71
N LEU A 21 13.08 10.70 8.83
CA LEU A 21 14.38 10.04 8.85
C LEU A 21 14.18 8.53 8.96
N ILE A 22 14.93 7.78 8.16
CA ILE A 22 15.06 6.34 8.33
C ILE A 22 15.99 6.10 9.52
N THR A 23 15.39 5.78 10.67
CA THR A 23 16.13 5.47 11.90
C THR A 23 16.62 4.02 11.95
N ASP A 24 16.01 3.14 11.15
CA ASP A 24 16.34 1.71 11.03
C ASP A 24 16.61 1.31 9.56
N THR A 25 16.00 0.20 9.08
CA THR A 25 16.23 -0.33 7.73
C THR A 25 15.42 0.37 6.63
N TRP A 26 14.19 0.75 6.96
CA TRP A 26 13.20 1.35 6.06
C TRP A 26 12.09 1.98 6.88
N ILE A 27 11.29 2.85 6.27
CA ILE A 27 10.01 3.32 6.84
C ILE A 27 8.85 2.72 6.05
N SER A 28 7.78 2.41 6.75
CA SER A 28 6.51 2.02 6.13
C SER A 28 5.70 3.26 5.78
N CYS A 29 5.10 3.23 4.60
CA CYS A 29 4.11 4.20 4.15
C CYS A 29 2.99 3.47 3.43
N SER A 30 1.86 4.14 3.26
CA SER A 30 0.81 3.66 2.37
C SER A 30 0.51 4.61 1.25
N ILE A 31 0.14 4.04 0.11
CA ILE A 31 -0.22 4.83 -1.08
C ILE A 31 -1.62 5.40 -0.90
N LEU A 32 -1.75 6.71 -1.14
CA LEU A 32 -3.04 7.36 -1.24
C LEU A 32 -3.57 7.20 -2.68
N THR A 33 -4.67 6.46 -2.81
CA THR A 33 -5.18 5.98 -4.10
C THR A 33 -6.39 6.79 -4.58
N PRO A 34 -6.81 6.67 -5.85
CA PRO A 34 -8.10 7.21 -6.26
C PRO A 34 -9.31 6.46 -5.66
N PHE A 35 -9.11 5.31 -4.97
CA PHE A 35 -10.18 4.53 -4.37
C PHE A 35 -10.61 5.14 -3.05
N LYS A 36 -11.87 5.61 -3.02
CA LYS A 36 -12.41 6.34 -1.89
C LYS A 36 -12.28 5.54 -0.59
N ASN A 37 -12.88 4.36 -0.55
CA ASN A 37 -12.98 3.65 0.72
C ASN A 37 -11.63 3.14 1.24
N LEU A 38 -10.64 2.96 0.37
CA LEU A 38 -9.29 2.58 0.76
C LEU A 38 -8.59 3.69 1.57
N ASN A 39 -8.73 4.96 1.17
CA ASN A 39 -8.16 6.07 1.95
C ASN A 39 -8.99 6.43 3.18
N ARG A 40 -10.26 6.03 3.22
CA ARG A 40 -11.16 6.31 4.35
C ARG A 40 -10.64 5.65 5.62
N TRP A 41 -10.13 4.44 5.51
CA TRP A 41 -9.55 3.72 6.64
C TRP A 41 -8.47 4.54 7.34
N TRP A 42 -7.53 5.13 6.60
CA TRP A 42 -6.49 6.00 7.16
C TRP A 42 -7.02 7.23 7.88
N LEU A 43 -8.02 7.88 7.30
CA LEU A 43 -8.65 9.04 7.93
C LEU A 43 -9.38 8.63 9.20
N ASP A 44 -10.17 7.55 9.15
CA ASP A 44 -10.91 7.08 10.31
C ASP A 44 -9.94 6.61 11.41
N PHE A 45 -8.84 5.94 11.08
CA PHE A 45 -7.78 5.56 12.01
C PHE A 45 -7.13 6.79 12.66
N LEU A 46 -6.57 7.71 11.86
CA LEU A 46 -5.82 8.87 12.36
C LEU A 46 -6.68 9.94 13.05
N LEU A 47 -7.98 10.02 12.74
CA LEU A 47 -8.89 10.95 13.41
C LEU A 47 -9.38 10.41 14.76
N ASN A 48 -9.42 9.07 14.93
CA ASN A 48 -9.84 8.43 16.17
C ASN A 48 -8.67 8.12 17.12
N ASP A 49 -7.47 7.87 16.58
CA ASP A 49 -6.26 7.64 17.36
C ASP A 49 -5.61 8.98 17.76
N LYS A 50 -5.49 9.21 19.07
CA LYS A 50 -4.90 10.43 19.64
C LYS A 50 -3.39 10.33 19.84
N GLU A 51 -2.79 9.17 19.60
CA GLU A 51 -1.37 8.92 19.80
C GLU A 51 -0.57 9.00 18.50
N TYR A 52 -1.23 8.88 17.34
CA TYR A 52 -0.58 8.92 16.03
C TYR A 52 -0.99 10.13 15.18
N VAL A 53 -0.11 10.51 14.26
CA VAL A 53 -0.37 11.51 13.21
C VAL A 53 0.06 10.96 11.86
N GLY A 54 -0.66 11.33 10.81
CA GLY A 54 -0.32 11.01 9.42
C GLY A 54 0.42 12.17 8.75
N ILE A 55 1.54 11.87 8.11
CA ILE A 55 2.38 12.80 7.36
C ILE A 55 2.20 12.48 5.88
N ILE A 56 1.63 13.43 5.13
CA ILE A 56 1.43 13.29 3.69
C ILE A 56 2.55 14.00 2.94
N PHE A 57 3.11 13.31 1.96
CA PHE A 57 4.11 13.82 1.03
C PHE A 57 3.93 13.17 -0.35
N GLU A 58 4.53 13.75 -1.38
CA GLU A 58 4.53 13.20 -2.73
C GLU A 58 5.78 12.36 -2.98
N LEU A 59 5.59 11.16 -3.53
CA LEU A 59 6.65 10.29 -4.02
C LEU A 59 7.31 10.89 -5.26
N GLU A 60 8.64 10.92 -5.26
CA GLU A 60 9.52 11.40 -6.32
C GLU A 60 10.35 10.26 -6.91
N GLU A 61 10.92 10.46 -8.10
CA GLU A 61 11.76 9.42 -8.75
C GLU A 61 13.03 9.08 -7.93
N ASN A 62 13.53 10.02 -7.11
CA ASN A 62 14.70 9.79 -6.26
C ASN A 62 14.42 8.92 -5.03
N ASP A 63 13.14 8.64 -4.73
CA ASP A 63 12.77 7.76 -3.62
C ASP A 63 12.89 6.27 -3.99
N PHE A 64 13.05 5.96 -5.27
CA PHE A 64 13.18 4.59 -5.74
C PHE A 64 14.61 4.06 -5.53
N PRO A 65 14.77 2.74 -5.30
CA PRO A 65 13.74 1.71 -5.38
C PRO A 65 12.86 1.60 -4.12
N LEU A 66 11.62 1.15 -4.35
CA LEU A 66 10.63 0.89 -3.31
C LEU A 66 10.28 -0.60 -3.25
N VAL A 67 9.81 -1.07 -2.10
CA VAL A 67 9.27 -2.44 -1.96
C VAL A 67 7.78 -2.40 -1.72
N HIS A 68 7.03 -3.27 -2.40
CA HIS A 68 5.61 -3.54 -2.17
C HIS A 68 5.36 -5.04 -2.38
N ASP A 69 4.81 -5.71 -1.36
CA ASP A 69 4.27 -7.06 -1.49
C ASP A 69 3.31 -7.35 -0.33
N HIS A 70 2.35 -8.25 -0.57
CA HIS A 70 1.29 -8.65 0.36
C HIS A 70 1.80 -9.23 1.68
N TRP A 71 3.05 -9.69 1.70
CA TRP A 71 3.70 -10.30 2.83
C TRP A 71 5.17 -9.94 2.72
N ILE A 72 5.58 -8.88 3.41
CA ILE A 72 6.93 -8.35 3.30
C ILE A 72 7.92 -9.44 3.76
N VAL A 73 8.50 -10.07 2.73
CA VAL A 73 9.68 -10.94 2.67
C VAL A 73 9.47 -12.39 3.12
N GLU A 74 8.82 -13.18 2.26
CA GLU A 74 9.11 -14.62 2.08
C GLU A 74 10.54 -14.83 1.51
N GLY A 75 11.53 -14.19 2.13
CA GLY A 75 12.87 -14.09 1.60
C GLY A 75 13.74 -15.33 1.87
N HIS A 76 13.21 -16.31 2.60
CA HIS A 76 13.95 -17.50 2.99
C HIS A 76 13.28 -18.76 2.48
N SER A 77 14.12 -19.71 2.07
CA SER A 77 13.77 -21.10 1.74
C SER A 77 13.17 -21.88 2.93
N GLU A 78 13.11 -21.27 4.10
CA GLU A 78 12.49 -21.81 5.31
C GLU A 78 11.40 -20.83 5.75
N THR A 79 10.15 -21.25 5.62
CA THR A 79 9.01 -20.58 6.24
C THR A 79 9.21 -20.58 7.75
N ASN A 80 9.40 -19.41 8.34
CA ASN A 80 9.33 -19.24 9.78
C ASN A 80 7.95 -18.69 10.12
N ASP A 81 7.05 -19.56 10.58
CA ASP A 81 5.66 -19.21 10.90
C ASP A 81 5.53 -18.52 12.27
N ASP A 82 6.64 -18.24 12.97
CA ASP A 82 6.64 -17.47 14.22
C ASP A 82 6.38 -15.99 13.93
N LEU A 83 5.13 -15.58 14.20
CA LEU A 83 4.66 -14.20 14.04
C LEU A 83 5.50 -13.18 14.82
N GLU A 84 6.08 -13.53 15.97
CA GLU A 84 6.94 -12.59 16.69
C GLU A 84 8.27 -12.36 15.98
N VAL A 85 8.81 -13.39 15.33
CA VAL A 85 10.04 -13.30 14.55
C VAL A 85 9.77 -12.55 13.25
N ILE A 86 8.67 -12.89 12.54
CA ILE A 86 8.25 -12.18 11.33
C ILE A 86 8.06 -10.68 11.64
N ALA A 87 7.32 -10.35 12.70
CA ALA A 87 7.02 -8.96 13.05
C ALA A 87 8.26 -8.13 13.42
N LYS A 88 9.34 -8.77 13.90
CA LYS A 88 10.59 -8.10 14.28
C LYS A 88 11.62 -8.06 13.14
N THR A 89 11.48 -8.91 12.12
CA THR A 89 12.49 -9.04 11.07
C THR A 89 12.33 -7.94 10.03
N ARG A 90 13.31 -7.02 9.94
CA ARG A 90 13.35 -5.93 8.97
C ARG A 90 14.47 -6.14 7.95
N TYR A 91 14.15 -6.82 6.85
CA TYR A 91 15.11 -7.09 5.78
C TYR A 91 15.59 -5.81 5.09
N SER A 92 16.89 -5.77 4.79
CA SER A 92 17.47 -4.71 3.96
C SER A 92 17.03 -4.84 2.50
N LEU A 93 17.07 -3.72 1.77
CA LEU A 93 16.82 -3.71 0.33
C LEU A 93 17.66 -4.75 -0.42
N LYS A 94 18.93 -4.95 0.00
CA LYS A 94 19.84 -5.93 -0.60
C LYS A 94 19.33 -7.36 -0.43
N GLU A 95 18.82 -7.70 0.75
CA GLU A 95 18.27 -9.03 1.03
C GLU A 95 17.01 -9.26 0.19
N ILE A 96 16.11 -8.27 0.14
CA ILE A 96 14.87 -8.35 -0.65
C ILE A 96 15.16 -8.50 -2.14
N LEU A 97 16.12 -7.74 -2.68
CA LEU A 97 16.56 -7.88 -4.06
C LEU A 97 17.10 -9.28 -4.37
N SER A 98 17.71 -9.95 -3.39
CA SER A 98 18.23 -11.30 -3.56
C SER A 98 17.14 -12.37 -3.51
N SER A 99 16.13 -12.17 -2.67
CA SER A 99 15.16 -13.22 -2.33
C SER A 99 13.83 -13.06 -3.05
N ASN A 100 13.32 -11.83 -3.14
CA ASN A 100 12.08 -11.50 -3.84
C ASN A 100 12.22 -10.21 -4.68
N PRO A 101 13.01 -10.24 -5.77
CA PRO A 101 13.23 -9.06 -6.62
C PRO A 101 11.97 -8.54 -7.32
N LYS A 102 10.89 -9.32 -7.37
CA LYS A 102 9.64 -8.95 -8.05
C LYS A 102 8.85 -7.89 -7.27
N SER A 103 9.03 -7.86 -5.96
CA SER A 103 8.43 -6.86 -5.05
C SER A 103 9.16 -5.52 -5.08
N VAL A 104 10.29 -5.43 -5.79
CA VAL A 104 11.11 -4.22 -5.87
C VAL A 104 10.73 -3.42 -7.12
N PHE A 105 10.23 -2.22 -6.90
CA PHE A 105 9.82 -1.30 -7.95
C PHE A 105 10.90 -0.23 -8.13
N GLY A 106 11.25 0.03 -9.39
CA GLY A 106 12.30 1.00 -9.74
C GLY A 106 11.79 2.35 -10.27
N ASN A 107 10.48 2.52 -10.41
CA ASN A 107 9.85 3.78 -10.80
C ASN A 107 8.34 3.76 -10.54
N LEU A 108 7.72 4.94 -10.64
CA LEU A 108 6.30 5.13 -10.37
C LEU A 108 5.38 4.33 -11.30
N THR A 109 5.74 4.20 -12.58
CA THR A 109 4.95 3.46 -13.56
C THR A 109 4.82 1.99 -13.19
N LYS A 110 5.94 1.34 -12.84
CA LYS A 110 5.94 -0.07 -12.42
C LYS A 110 5.18 -0.25 -11.11
N LEU A 111 5.35 0.67 -10.16
CA LEU A 111 4.63 0.62 -8.89
C LEU A 111 3.11 0.65 -9.13
N LYS A 112 2.62 1.63 -9.91
CA LYS A 112 1.20 1.74 -10.27
C LYS A 112 0.65 0.45 -10.90
N GLN A 113 1.40 -0.14 -11.83
CA GLN A 113 1.01 -1.40 -12.47
C GLN A 113 0.94 -2.56 -11.48
N GLY A 114 1.89 -2.66 -10.54
CA GLY A 114 1.85 -3.66 -9.48
C GLY A 114 0.58 -3.52 -8.63
N TYR A 115 0.28 -2.30 -8.19
CA TYR A 115 -0.93 -1.99 -7.44
C TYR A 115 -2.23 -2.33 -8.17
N GLU A 116 -2.34 -1.95 -9.44
CA GLU A 116 -3.52 -2.29 -10.25
C GLU A 116 -3.70 -3.81 -10.38
N GLN A 117 -2.60 -4.55 -10.55
CA GLN A 117 -2.62 -6.01 -10.60
C GLN A 117 -3.04 -6.63 -9.27
N THR A 118 -2.56 -6.11 -8.14
CA THR A 118 -2.94 -6.52 -6.79
C THR A 118 -4.45 -6.44 -6.57
N ILE A 119 -5.07 -5.31 -6.91
CA ILE A 119 -6.54 -5.16 -6.77
C ILE A 119 -7.28 -6.15 -7.67
N VAL A 120 -6.84 -6.28 -8.92
CA VAL A 120 -7.44 -7.20 -9.88
C VAL A 120 -7.33 -8.63 -9.40
N TRP A 121 -6.17 -9.01 -8.85
CA TRP A 121 -5.95 -10.32 -8.25
C TRP A 121 -6.86 -10.53 -7.05
N ARG A 122 -6.98 -9.57 -6.10
CA ARG A 122 -7.88 -9.67 -4.94
C ARG A 122 -9.35 -9.82 -5.35
N ILE A 123 -9.81 -9.06 -6.36
CA ILE A 123 -11.16 -9.22 -6.92
C ILE A 123 -11.32 -10.63 -7.47
N GLY A 124 -10.36 -11.08 -8.29
CA GLY A 124 -10.32 -12.43 -8.84
C GLY A 124 -10.41 -13.50 -7.77
N ASN A 125 -9.55 -13.42 -6.75
CA ASN A 125 -9.45 -14.37 -5.65
C ASN A 125 -10.73 -14.44 -4.81
N THR A 126 -11.50 -13.34 -4.78
CA THR A 126 -12.80 -13.30 -4.10
C THR A 126 -13.90 -14.01 -4.88
N ILE A 127 -13.81 -14.08 -6.21
CA ILE A 127 -14.85 -14.66 -7.07
C ILE A 127 -14.48 -16.00 -7.69
N ASP A 128 -13.20 -16.36 -7.65
CA ASP A 128 -12.61 -17.53 -8.29
C ASP A 128 -12.08 -18.46 -7.21
N ASP A 129 -12.74 -19.60 -7.03
CA ASP A 129 -12.33 -20.66 -6.09
C ASP A 129 -11.37 -21.66 -6.78
N SER A 130 -10.50 -21.18 -7.67
CA SER A 130 -9.53 -22.00 -8.42
C SER A 130 -8.38 -22.53 -7.57
N ASN A 131 -8.57 -22.64 -6.27
CA ASN A 131 -7.72 -23.38 -5.37
C ASN A 131 -7.57 -24.83 -5.89
N TYR A 132 -6.35 -25.22 -6.22
CA TYR A 132 -6.04 -26.58 -6.64
C TYR A 132 -4.96 -27.18 -5.75
N LEU A 133 -5.01 -28.49 -5.53
CA LEU A 133 -3.92 -29.19 -4.87
C LEU A 133 -2.84 -29.46 -5.91
N ASP A 134 -1.61 -29.04 -5.61
CA ASP A 134 -0.47 -29.47 -6.41
C ASP A 134 -0.11 -30.94 -6.14
N LYS A 135 0.92 -31.45 -6.82
CA LYS A 135 1.37 -32.83 -6.71
C LYS A 135 1.78 -33.25 -5.29
N ASP A 136 2.06 -32.29 -4.41
CA ASP A 136 2.50 -32.49 -3.04
C ASP A 136 1.33 -32.27 -2.04
N GLY A 137 0.12 -32.05 -2.54
CA GLY A 137 -1.08 -31.84 -1.72
C GLY A 137 -1.17 -30.44 -1.13
N ILE A 138 -0.42 -29.47 -1.67
CA ILE A 138 -0.43 -28.08 -1.22
C ILE A 138 -1.44 -27.32 -2.06
N TYR A 139 -2.36 -26.60 -1.40
CA TYR A 139 -3.26 -25.68 -2.11
C TYR A 139 -2.45 -24.57 -2.78
N LYS A 140 -2.60 -24.45 -4.09
CA LYS A 140 -2.03 -23.39 -4.90
C LYS A 140 -3.13 -22.62 -5.61
N SER A 141 -2.91 -21.32 -5.74
CA SER A 141 -3.66 -20.43 -6.60
C SER A 141 -3.05 -20.43 -8.00
N ASP A 142 -3.90 -20.41 -9.03
CA ASP A 142 -3.43 -20.07 -10.39
C ASP A 142 -3.61 -18.56 -10.56
N ASP A 143 -2.61 -17.78 -10.14
CA ASP A 143 -2.67 -16.31 -10.14
C ASP A 143 -3.05 -15.74 -11.50
N LYS A 144 -2.66 -16.41 -12.59
CA LYS A 144 -3.04 -15.99 -13.94
C LYS A 144 -4.54 -16.13 -14.16
N LYS A 145 -5.15 -17.27 -13.78
CA LYS A 145 -6.61 -17.46 -13.86
C LYS A 145 -7.35 -16.50 -12.95
N ILE A 146 -6.86 -16.30 -11.73
CA ILE A 146 -7.43 -15.35 -10.76
C ILE A 146 -7.46 -13.94 -11.37
N ILE A 147 -6.33 -13.47 -11.91
CA ILE A 147 -6.25 -12.17 -12.57
C ILE A 147 -7.20 -12.11 -13.78
N GLU A 148 -7.25 -13.16 -14.60
CA GLU A 148 -8.17 -13.25 -15.75
C GLU A 148 -9.66 -13.16 -15.31
N SER A 149 -10.03 -13.83 -14.23
CA SER A 149 -11.37 -13.78 -13.63
C SER A 149 -11.72 -12.38 -13.13
N GLY A 150 -10.81 -11.73 -12.40
CA GLY A 150 -10.99 -10.34 -11.94
C GLY A 150 -11.17 -9.37 -13.11
N LEU A 151 -10.29 -9.45 -14.12
CA LEU A 151 -10.39 -8.63 -15.35
C LEU A 151 -11.70 -8.89 -16.10
N LYS A 152 -12.14 -10.15 -16.18
CA LYS A 152 -13.40 -10.52 -16.83
C LYS A 152 -14.58 -9.88 -16.13
N LEU A 153 -14.64 -9.89 -14.80
CA LEU A 153 -15.72 -9.23 -14.05
C LEU A 153 -15.73 -7.72 -14.32
N ILE A 154 -14.57 -7.06 -14.19
CA ILE A 154 -14.44 -5.60 -14.39
C ILE A 154 -14.93 -5.20 -15.79
N LYS A 155 -14.55 -5.97 -16.82
CA LYS A 155 -14.92 -5.70 -18.21
C LYS A 155 -16.39 -6.02 -18.51
N SER A 156 -16.88 -7.18 -18.05
CA SER A 156 -18.21 -7.66 -18.42
C SER A 156 -19.34 -7.06 -17.57
N ASN A 157 -19.05 -6.65 -16.33
CA ASN A 157 -20.04 -6.05 -15.44
C ASN A 157 -19.41 -4.95 -14.55
N PRO A 158 -19.03 -3.81 -15.15
CA PRO A 158 -18.35 -2.72 -14.43
C PRO A 158 -19.17 -2.14 -13.28
N LYS A 159 -20.51 -2.12 -13.38
CA LYS A 159 -21.38 -1.64 -12.30
C LYS A 159 -21.34 -2.56 -11.08
N LYS A 160 -21.31 -3.87 -11.30
CA LYS A 160 -21.15 -4.85 -10.22
C LYS A 160 -19.75 -4.74 -9.62
N ALA A 161 -18.71 -4.64 -10.46
CA ALA A 161 -17.33 -4.46 -10.00
C ALA A 161 -17.17 -3.21 -9.11
N ALA A 162 -17.78 -2.09 -9.52
CA ALA A 162 -17.82 -0.87 -8.70
C ALA A 162 -18.53 -1.11 -7.37
N LYS A 163 -19.77 -1.58 -7.39
CA LYS A 163 -20.58 -1.74 -6.18
C LYS A 163 -19.98 -2.74 -5.18
N ASP A 164 -19.58 -3.91 -5.67
CA ASP A 164 -19.22 -5.04 -4.81
C ASP A 164 -17.76 -4.95 -4.31
N PHE A 165 -16.91 -4.19 -5.00
CA PHE A 165 -15.47 -4.11 -4.70
C PHE A 165 -14.99 -2.66 -4.53
N PHE A 166 -14.94 -1.85 -5.59
CA PHE A 166 -14.31 -0.51 -5.51
C PHE A 166 -15.02 0.47 -4.55
N ASP A 167 -16.34 0.39 -4.48
CA ASP A 167 -17.19 1.21 -3.59
C ASP A 167 -17.56 0.47 -2.29
N ASN A 168 -17.09 -0.77 -2.10
CA ASN A 168 -17.33 -1.57 -0.91
C ASN A 168 -16.24 -1.29 0.15
N PRO A 169 -16.59 -0.73 1.32
CA PRO A 169 -15.62 -0.44 2.37
C PRO A 169 -14.95 -1.70 2.93
N ASP A 170 -15.70 -2.78 3.15
CA ASP A 170 -15.18 -4.00 3.76
C ASP A 170 -14.16 -4.68 2.84
N PHE A 171 -14.42 -4.68 1.53
CA PHE A 171 -13.47 -5.19 0.55
C PHE A 171 -12.21 -4.31 0.46
N MET A 172 -12.37 -2.98 0.54
CA MET A 172 -11.22 -2.07 0.48
C MET A 172 -10.37 -2.15 1.76
N GLU A 173 -10.95 -2.44 2.92
CA GLU A 173 -10.21 -2.78 4.13
C GLU A 173 -9.47 -4.12 4.00
N PHE A 174 -10.09 -5.13 3.38
CA PHE A 174 -9.40 -6.39 3.08
C PHE A 174 -8.20 -6.19 2.12
N VAL A 175 -8.35 -5.33 1.13
CA VAL A 175 -7.29 -4.98 0.17
C VAL A 175 -6.23 -4.08 0.80
N PHE A 176 -6.57 -3.34 1.86
CA PHE A 176 -5.70 -2.36 2.49
C PHE A 176 -4.39 -2.95 3.03
N GLU A 177 -4.41 -4.19 3.51
CA GLU A 177 -3.21 -4.92 3.98
C GLU A 177 -2.10 -4.98 2.91
N ASP A 178 -2.48 -4.82 1.65
CA ASP A 178 -1.58 -4.91 0.52
C ASP A 178 -1.02 -3.54 0.12
N TYR A 179 -1.46 -2.44 0.75
CA TYR A 179 -1.13 -1.07 0.34
C TYR A 179 0.08 -0.44 1.03
N GLU A 180 0.82 -1.27 1.74
CA GLU A 180 2.08 -0.89 2.32
C GLU A 180 3.18 -0.81 1.24
N ILE A 181 4.01 0.22 1.35
CA ILE A 181 5.28 0.34 0.68
C ILE A 181 6.39 0.58 1.68
N LEU A 182 7.57 0.09 1.37
CA LEU A 182 8.78 0.40 2.12
C LEU A 182 9.63 1.41 1.37
N LEU A 183 9.95 2.52 2.05
CA LEU A 183 10.94 3.49 1.60
C LEU A 183 12.29 3.25 2.28
N PHE A 184 13.35 3.34 1.47
CA PHE A 184 14.74 3.17 1.89
C PHE A 184 15.54 4.48 1.82
N THR A 185 14.87 5.60 1.54
CA THR A 185 15.43 6.96 1.54
C THR A 185 14.70 7.87 2.52
N ASN A 186 15.42 8.86 3.07
CA ASN A 186 14.82 9.91 3.90
C ASN A 186 13.88 10.80 3.08
N VAL A 187 12.88 11.37 3.75
CA VAL A 187 12.00 12.39 3.17
C VAL A 187 12.34 13.73 3.77
N GLU A 188 12.83 14.67 2.95
CA GLU A 188 13.19 16.01 3.39
C GLU A 188 11.97 16.81 3.93
N PRO A 189 12.15 17.68 4.94
CA PRO A 189 11.03 18.38 5.58
C PRO A 189 10.24 19.28 4.63
N ASN A 190 10.88 19.84 3.60
CA ASN A 190 10.20 20.67 2.58
C ASN A 190 9.25 19.87 1.66
N ARG A 191 9.31 18.53 1.68
CA ARG A 191 8.42 17.64 0.92
C ARG A 191 7.14 17.30 1.68
N ILE A 192 7.08 17.63 2.97
CA ILE A 192 5.88 17.40 3.79
C ILE A 192 4.80 18.39 3.36
N GLU A 193 3.71 17.86 2.81
CA GLU A 193 2.59 18.68 2.35
C GLU A 193 1.56 18.92 3.46
N LYS A 194 1.34 17.91 4.31
CA LYS A 194 0.24 17.95 5.30
C LYS A 194 0.48 17.02 6.47
N VAL A 195 -0.08 17.41 7.62
CA VAL A 195 -0.19 16.57 8.82
C VAL A 195 -1.66 16.37 9.18
N ILE A 196 -2.09 15.11 9.28
CA ILE A 196 -3.41 14.68 9.73
C ILE A 196 -3.28 14.19 11.17
N GLN A 197 -4.13 14.69 12.07
CA GLN A 197 -4.14 14.32 13.49
C GLN A 197 -5.56 14.46 14.03
N ALA A 198 -5.81 13.94 15.23
CA ALA A 198 -7.07 14.14 15.93
C ALA A 198 -7.47 15.63 15.98
N ASN A 199 -8.73 15.92 15.65
CA ASN A 199 -9.32 17.26 15.55
C ASN A 199 -8.82 18.15 14.40
N THR A 200 -8.03 17.63 13.45
CA THR A 200 -7.83 18.35 12.18
C THR A 200 -9.19 18.49 11.50
N ASN A 201 -9.60 19.72 11.21
CA ASN A 201 -10.84 20.01 10.47
C ASN A 201 -10.62 19.67 8.98
N TYR A 202 -10.53 18.37 8.70
CA TYR A 202 -10.17 17.82 7.41
C TYR A 202 -11.28 16.90 6.95
N SER A 203 -11.98 17.28 5.87
CA SER A 203 -13.03 16.43 5.35
C SER A 203 -12.44 15.37 4.44
N TYR A 204 -13.04 14.20 4.50
CA TYR A 204 -12.78 13.10 3.58
C TYR A 204 -12.85 13.55 2.09
N ASN A 205 -13.75 14.49 1.77
CA ASN A 205 -13.92 15.01 0.42
C ASN A 205 -12.72 15.87 -0.03
N ASP A 206 -12.08 16.59 0.88
CA ASP A 206 -10.90 17.42 0.58
C ASP A 206 -9.72 16.53 0.19
N LEU A 207 -9.48 15.44 0.94
CA LEU A 207 -8.45 14.47 0.61
C LEU A 207 -8.66 13.86 -0.78
N MET A 208 -9.88 13.44 -1.09
CA MET A 208 -10.18 12.81 -2.38
C MET A 208 -10.06 13.76 -3.56
N ASN A 209 -10.41 15.03 -3.39
CA ASN A 209 -10.23 16.03 -4.43
C ASN A 209 -8.74 16.24 -4.72
N GLU A 210 -7.92 16.34 -3.67
CA GLU A 210 -6.46 16.47 -3.82
C GLU A 210 -5.83 15.27 -4.52
N ILE A 211 -6.22 14.05 -4.15
CA ILE A 211 -5.68 12.83 -4.78
C ILE A 211 -6.10 12.75 -6.25
N LYS A 212 -7.37 13.03 -6.56
CA LYS A 212 -7.86 13.01 -7.96
C LYS A 212 -7.15 14.04 -8.84
N THR A 213 -6.93 15.25 -8.34
CA THR A 213 -6.20 16.30 -9.08
C THR A 213 -4.76 15.88 -9.37
N HIS A 214 -4.06 15.25 -8.42
CA HIS A 214 -2.67 14.83 -8.61
C HIS A 214 -2.53 13.55 -9.44
N TYR A 215 -3.44 12.59 -9.27
CA TYR A 215 -3.45 11.35 -10.05
C TYR A 215 -3.60 11.63 -11.55
N ASN A 216 -4.42 12.62 -11.90
CA ASN A 216 -4.69 12.99 -13.30
C ASN A 216 -3.65 13.96 -13.89
N LYS A 217 -2.93 14.75 -13.07
CA LYS A 217 -1.84 15.64 -13.54
C LYS A 217 -0.61 14.89 -14.06
N ALA A 218 -0.41 13.64 -13.65
CA ALA A 218 0.66 12.80 -14.20
C ALA A 218 0.43 12.35 -15.66
N TYR A 219 -0.62 12.84 -16.33
CA TYR A 219 -1.00 12.54 -17.71
C TYR A 219 -1.15 13.78 -18.61
N SER A 220 -0.62 14.93 -18.21
CA SER A 220 -0.53 16.13 -19.06
C SER A 220 0.92 16.52 -19.31
#